data_AF-A0A9D6W5K9-F1
#
_entry.id   AF-A0A9D6W5K9-F1
#
_cell.length_a   1.000
_cell.length_b   1.000
_cell.length_c   1.000
_cell.angle_alpha   90.00
_cell.angle_beta   90.00
_cell.angle_gamma   90.00
#
_symmetry.space_group_name_H-M   'P 1'
#
loop_
_entity.id
_entity.type
_entity.pdbx_description
1 polymer ?
#
loop_
_entity_poly.entity_id
_entity_poly.type
_entity_poly.pdbx_seq_one_letter_code
_entity_poly.pdbx_strand_id
1 'polypeptide(L)'
;MRSVLKSVLIARHRVWGAFFLAFLIAAPATAGFPENSGNRTIRFGVIPRFNPHVMYEYYQPLMDYLSRNTPYRFELRIGRSYMETIEDLRKGVTDVAYLGGATYALARHRFGARALVKPLNAQGKSAYRCNIIVRSDSPVRKLSDLKGRSFAFGARRSTTGSLIPTIMLCEAGVTPDKLGRRKNLRNHEEVARAVLKGVFEAGAVKDVVAWKYKDQGLRVVAVSEELPNAPIAAGPSLSMDAEKALTGALLSIDETKERGRSGSEGLGPEIRGGFVTAHGEEYDFLYRKITSITGAGGCGIRCHSSNPFLK
;
A
#
# COMPACT_ATOMS: atom_id res chain seq x y z
N MET A 1 -54.73 43.77 -46.31
CA MET A 1 -55.03 44.93 -47.17
C MET A 1 -53.82 45.85 -47.21
N ARG A 2 -53.26 46.03 -48.43
CA ARG A 2 -52.57 47.24 -48.98
C ARG A 2 -51.42 47.86 -48.16
N SER A 3 -50.17 47.74 -48.63
CA SER A 3 -49.46 48.62 -49.60
C SER A 3 -48.51 49.57 -48.84
N VAL A 4 -47.19 49.40 -48.91
CA VAL A 4 -46.28 49.92 -49.95
C VAL A 4 -46.14 51.46 -49.94
N LEU A 5 -44.91 51.87 -49.60
CA LEU A 5 -44.15 53.09 -49.94
C LEU A 5 -44.73 54.49 -49.64
N LYS A 6 -43.89 55.35 -49.06
CA LYS A 6 -43.37 56.55 -49.75
C LYS A 6 -42.18 57.20 -49.01
N SER A 7 -41.15 57.47 -49.80
CA SER A 7 -39.91 58.17 -49.52
C SER A 7 -40.13 59.69 -49.46
N VAL A 8 -39.35 60.43 -48.65
CA VAL A 8 -38.97 61.83 -48.93
C VAL A 8 -37.55 62.10 -48.42
N LEU A 9 -36.70 62.51 -49.37
CA LEU A 9 -35.37 63.12 -49.21
C LEU A 9 -35.51 64.53 -48.63
N ILE A 10 -34.58 65.00 -47.78
CA ILE A 10 -34.02 66.37 -47.82
C ILE A 10 -32.67 66.37 -47.07
N ALA A 11 -31.65 66.83 -47.78
CA ALA A 11 -30.31 67.07 -47.29
C ALA A 11 -30.25 68.34 -46.43
N ARG A 12 -29.34 68.38 -45.43
CA ARG A 12 -28.53 69.57 -45.14
C ARG A 12 -27.38 69.29 -44.15
N HIS A 13 -26.22 69.80 -44.57
CA HIS A 13 -24.92 69.81 -43.91
C HIS A 13 -24.94 70.19 -42.42
N ARG A 14 -24.07 69.56 -41.62
CA ARG A 14 -23.02 70.25 -40.86
C ARG A 14 -22.06 69.28 -40.16
N VAL A 15 -20.79 69.62 -40.30
CA VAL A 15 -19.57 69.01 -39.77
C VAL A 15 -19.43 69.33 -38.28
N TRP A 16 -19.13 68.34 -37.43
CA TRP A 16 -18.09 68.31 -36.38
C TRP A 16 -18.38 67.27 -35.30
N GLY A 17 -17.33 66.60 -34.82
CA GLY A 17 -17.35 65.88 -33.54
C GLY A 17 -17.18 64.38 -33.64
N ALA A 18 -15.94 63.93 -33.80
CA ALA A 18 -15.57 62.55 -33.49
C ALA A 18 -15.75 62.32 -31.97
N PHE A 19 -16.81 61.62 -31.60
CA PHE A 19 -16.96 61.00 -30.28
C PHE A 19 -16.86 59.48 -30.48
N PHE A 20 -15.63 58.97 -30.44
CA PHE A 20 -15.39 57.54 -30.23
C PHE A 20 -15.79 57.23 -28.77
N LEU A 21 -17.05 56.82 -28.58
CA LEU A 21 -17.48 56.24 -27.32
C LEU A 21 -16.82 54.85 -27.23
N ALA A 22 -15.71 54.77 -26.51
CA ALA A 22 -15.08 53.50 -26.16
C ALA A 22 -16.06 52.68 -25.33
N PHE A 23 -16.71 51.71 -25.96
CA PHE A 23 -17.49 50.71 -25.27
C PHE A 23 -16.49 49.82 -24.51
N LEU A 24 -16.28 50.11 -23.22
CA LEU A 24 -15.61 49.20 -22.30
C LEU A 24 -16.47 47.95 -22.21
N ILE A 25 -16.14 46.92 -23.00
CA ILE A 25 -16.59 45.56 -22.75
C ILE A 25 -15.92 45.15 -21.44
N ALA A 26 -16.64 45.29 -20.34
CA ALA A 26 -16.25 44.68 -19.08
C ALA A 26 -16.32 43.17 -19.29
N ALA A 27 -15.18 42.57 -19.66
CA ALA A 27 -15.04 41.13 -19.64
C ALA A 27 -15.40 40.66 -18.22
N PRO A 28 -16.33 39.71 -18.05
CA PRO A 28 -16.57 39.14 -16.75
C PRO A 28 -15.22 38.59 -16.28
N ALA A 29 -14.76 39.06 -15.13
CA ALA A 29 -13.64 38.45 -14.44
C ALA A 29 -14.02 37.00 -14.18
N THR A 30 -13.66 36.12 -15.11
CA THR A 30 -13.58 34.69 -14.85
C THR A 30 -12.60 34.61 -13.69
N ALA A 31 -13.13 34.31 -12.50
CA ALA A 31 -12.33 33.89 -11.37
C ALA A 31 -11.49 32.72 -11.88
N GLY A 32 -10.25 33.03 -12.27
CA GLY A 32 -9.29 32.02 -12.67
C GLY A 32 -9.14 31.10 -11.47
N PHE A 33 -9.48 29.83 -11.66
CA PHE A 33 -8.91 28.81 -10.79
C PHE A 33 -7.40 29.06 -10.77
N PRO A 34 -6.75 29.14 -9.59
CA PRO A 34 -5.33 29.38 -9.53
C PRO A 34 -4.65 28.34 -10.43
N GLU A 35 -4.03 28.83 -11.50
CA GLU A 35 -3.20 28.03 -12.38
C GLU A 35 -2.06 27.53 -11.49
N ASN A 36 -2.09 26.23 -11.19
CA ASN A 36 -1.28 25.63 -10.13
C ASN A 36 0.19 25.57 -10.59
N SER A 37 0.88 26.69 -10.44
CA SER A 37 2.30 26.83 -10.72
C SER A 37 3.11 25.98 -9.74
N GLY A 38 3.42 24.74 -10.13
CA GLY A 38 4.52 23.97 -9.52
C GLY A 38 4.17 22.98 -8.41
N ASN A 39 3.06 22.23 -8.48
CA ASN A 39 2.87 21.05 -7.60
C ASN A 39 4.01 20.04 -7.83
N ARG A 40 5.02 20.04 -6.96
CA ARG A 40 6.11 19.06 -6.97
C ARG A 40 5.51 17.66 -6.88
N THR A 41 5.88 16.78 -7.80
CA THR A 41 5.42 15.39 -7.80
C THR A 41 6.09 14.60 -6.69
N ILE A 42 5.28 13.90 -5.88
CA ILE A 42 5.70 12.90 -4.90
C ILE A 42 5.40 11.52 -5.48
N ARG A 43 6.44 10.71 -5.66
CA ARG A 43 6.31 9.36 -6.22
C ARG A 43 6.10 8.36 -5.09
N PHE A 44 4.96 7.69 -5.11
CA PHE A 44 4.53 6.75 -4.08
C PHE A 44 4.73 5.31 -4.55
N GLY A 45 5.74 4.64 -3.99
CA GLY A 45 6.07 3.25 -4.26
C GLY A 45 5.14 2.26 -3.56
N VAL A 46 4.80 1.17 -4.22
CA VAL A 46 4.12 0.02 -3.58
C VAL A 46 4.82 -1.29 -3.96
N ILE A 47 5.06 -2.14 -2.96
CA ILE A 47 5.57 -3.50 -3.20
C ILE A 47 4.56 -4.33 -4.01
N PRO A 48 4.98 -5.20 -4.93
CA PRO A 48 4.07 -5.95 -5.78
C PRO A 48 3.33 -7.05 -5.00
N ARG A 49 2.10 -6.76 -4.54
CA ARG A 49 1.26 -7.70 -3.78
C ARG A 49 0.30 -8.49 -4.67
N PHE A 50 -0.15 -7.91 -5.78
CA PHE A 50 -1.15 -8.50 -6.68
C PHE A 50 -0.80 -8.27 -8.15
N ASN A 51 -1.74 -8.54 -9.06
CA ASN A 51 -1.62 -8.12 -10.46
C ASN A 51 -1.51 -6.58 -10.52
N PRO A 52 -0.63 -6.00 -11.37
CA PRO A 52 -0.46 -4.56 -11.47
C PRO A 52 -1.75 -3.77 -11.74
N HIS A 53 -2.67 -4.30 -12.54
CA HIS A 53 -3.96 -3.66 -12.81
C HIS A 53 -4.80 -3.54 -11.52
N VAL A 54 -4.94 -4.63 -10.80
CA VAL A 54 -5.66 -4.67 -9.51
C VAL A 54 -5.00 -3.74 -8.50
N MET A 55 -3.66 -3.66 -8.49
CA MET A 55 -2.93 -2.72 -7.63
C MET A 55 -3.18 -1.28 -8.02
N TYR A 56 -3.25 -0.95 -9.32
CA TYR A 56 -3.57 0.38 -9.79
C TYR A 56 -4.97 0.79 -9.32
N GLU A 57 -5.99 -0.02 -9.58
CA GLU A 57 -7.36 0.22 -9.12
C GLU A 57 -7.44 0.40 -7.59
N TYR A 58 -6.62 -0.36 -6.85
CA TYR A 58 -6.61 -0.31 -5.39
C TYR A 58 -5.94 0.94 -4.82
N TYR A 59 -4.80 1.37 -5.38
CA TYR A 59 -3.97 2.43 -4.82
C TYR A 59 -4.16 3.79 -5.49
N GLN A 60 -4.69 3.85 -6.71
CA GLN A 60 -4.94 5.12 -7.40
C GLN A 60 -5.91 6.03 -6.62
N PRO A 61 -7.01 5.54 -6.01
CA PRO A 61 -7.89 6.38 -5.19
C PRO A 61 -7.16 7.07 -4.02
N LEU A 62 -6.15 6.40 -3.43
CA LEU A 62 -5.32 7.00 -2.40
C LEU A 62 -4.43 8.13 -2.95
N MET A 63 -3.89 7.96 -4.17
CA MET A 63 -3.09 9.00 -4.82
C MET A 63 -3.95 10.22 -5.16
N ASP A 64 -5.17 10.00 -5.64
CA ASP A 64 -6.13 11.05 -5.95
C ASP A 64 -6.58 11.77 -4.68
N TYR A 65 -6.78 11.05 -3.58
CA TYR A 65 -7.06 11.63 -2.27
C TYR A 65 -5.90 12.51 -1.80
N LEU A 66 -4.67 12.00 -1.79
CA LEU A 66 -3.50 12.76 -1.36
C LEU A 66 -3.26 14.00 -2.24
N SER A 67 -3.44 13.87 -3.56
CA SER A 67 -3.27 15.00 -4.49
C SER A 67 -4.31 16.10 -4.32
N ARG A 68 -5.53 15.74 -3.87
CA ARG A 68 -6.60 16.71 -3.58
C ARG A 68 -6.46 17.40 -2.23
N ASN A 69 -5.83 16.73 -1.26
CA ASN A 69 -5.77 17.19 0.14
C ASN A 69 -4.37 17.68 0.56
N THR A 70 -3.46 17.87 -0.39
CA THR A 70 -2.10 18.37 -0.15
C THR A 70 -1.66 19.30 -1.31
N PRO A 71 -0.64 20.15 -1.12
CA PRO A 71 -0.08 20.97 -2.20
C PRO A 71 0.88 20.17 -3.12
N TYR A 72 0.71 18.85 -3.22
CA TYR A 72 1.59 17.99 -4.00
C TYR A 72 0.79 17.10 -4.95
N ARG A 73 1.37 16.75 -6.09
CA ARG A 73 0.82 15.72 -6.98
C ARG A 73 1.39 14.36 -6.59
N PHE A 74 0.54 13.39 -6.33
CA PHE A 74 0.97 12.03 -6.01
C PHE A 74 0.90 11.12 -7.24
N GLU A 75 1.98 10.41 -7.54
CA GLU A 75 2.05 9.45 -8.64
C GLU A 75 2.39 8.05 -8.12
N LEU A 76 1.55 7.08 -8.49
CA LEU A 76 1.75 5.69 -8.11
C LEU A 76 2.92 5.06 -8.90
N ARG A 77 3.81 4.38 -8.18
CA ARG A 77 4.87 3.53 -8.75
C ARG A 77 4.73 2.11 -8.19
N ILE A 78 4.32 1.18 -9.04
CA ILE A 78 4.26 -0.25 -8.67
C ILE A 78 5.64 -0.87 -8.92
N GLY A 79 6.32 -1.31 -7.86
CA GLY A 79 7.63 -1.95 -7.99
C GLY A 79 7.52 -3.33 -8.66
N ARG A 80 8.52 -3.75 -9.44
CA ARG A 80 8.53 -5.10 -10.05
C ARG A 80 8.94 -6.18 -9.05
N SER A 81 9.68 -5.79 -8.01
CA SER A 81 10.00 -6.65 -6.87
C SER A 81 10.02 -5.87 -5.55
N TYR A 82 9.99 -6.62 -4.44
CA TYR A 82 10.11 -6.05 -3.10
C TYR A 82 11.45 -5.34 -2.91
N MET A 83 12.56 -5.92 -3.42
CA MET A 83 13.89 -5.33 -3.29
C MET A 83 14.07 -4.09 -4.16
N GLU A 84 13.49 -4.10 -5.36
CA GLU A 84 13.47 -2.92 -6.21
C GLU A 84 12.72 -1.77 -5.53
N THR A 85 11.57 -2.04 -4.90
CA THR A 85 10.83 -0.98 -4.18
C THR A 85 11.67 -0.37 -3.05
N ILE A 86 12.44 -1.19 -2.33
CA ILE A 86 13.36 -0.71 -1.28
C ILE A 86 14.50 0.14 -1.88
N GLU A 87 15.07 -0.33 -2.99
CA GLU A 87 16.18 0.34 -3.66
C GLU A 87 15.75 1.65 -4.35
N ASP A 88 14.55 1.68 -4.92
CA ASP A 88 13.91 2.86 -5.48
C ASP A 88 13.66 3.90 -4.40
N LEU A 89 13.21 3.49 -3.21
CA LEU A 89 13.08 4.38 -2.06
C LEU A 89 14.43 4.93 -1.61
N ARG A 90 15.47 4.08 -1.55
CA ARG A 90 16.83 4.47 -1.18
C ARG A 90 17.43 5.50 -2.15
N LYS A 91 17.21 5.30 -3.45
CA LYS A 91 17.76 6.13 -4.52
C LYS A 91 16.92 7.39 -4.81
N GLY A 92 15.78 7.58 -4.14
CA GLY A 92 14.86 8.67 -4.44
C GLY A 92 14.20 8.53 -5.83
N VAL A 93 14.06 7.31 -6.35
CA VAL A 93 13.17 7.01 -7.49
C VAL A 93 11.71 7.06 -7.03
N THR A 94 11.46 6.64 -5.79
CA THR A 94 10.23 6.93 -5.06
C THR A 94 10.58 7.71 -3.80
N ASP A 95 9.71 8.64 -3.42
CA ASP A 95 9.92 9.51 -2.27
C ASP A 95 9.32 8.90 -0.99
N VAL A 96 8.23 8.15 -1.19
CA VAL A 96 7.49 7.42 -0.16
C VAL A 96 7.22 6.01 -0.67
N ALA A 97 7.17 5.00 0.19
CA ALA A 97 6.71 3.68 -0.19
C ALA A 97 5.85 3.01 0.86
N TYR A 98 4.85 2.26 0.41
CA TYR A 98 4.08 1.35 1.25
C TYR A 98 4.74 -0.04 1.28
N LEU A 99 5.54 -0.27 2.31
CA LEU A 99 6.35 -1.48 2.49
C LEU A 99 5.67 -2.48 3.42
N GLY A 100 6.06 -3.77 3.35
CA GLY A 100 5.76 -4.71 4.44
C GLY A 100 6.66 -4.49 5.65
N GLY A 101 6.30 -5.00 6.83
CA GLY A 101 7.07 -4.76 8.06
C GLY A 101 8.54 -5.20 7.99
N ALA A 102 8.83 -6.35 7.37
CA ALA A 102 10.19 -6.87 7.23
C ALA A 102 11.01 -6.06 6.22
N THR A 103 10.39 -5.63 5.12
CA THR A 103 11.02 -4.76 4.12
C THR A 103 11.26 -3.35 4.65
N TYR A 104 10.36 -2.83 5.50
CA TYR A 104 10.56 -1.57 6.20
C TYR A 104 11.70 -1.68 7.20
N ALA A 105 11.73 -2.72 8.04
CA ALA A 105 12.82 -2.96 8.98
C ALA A 105 14.18 -2.99 8.26
N LEU A 106 14.26 -3.64 7.10
CA LEU A 106 15.46 -3.63 6.26
C LEU A 106 15.81 -2.21 5.75
N ALA A 107 14.83 -1.45 5.26
CA ALA A 107 15.03 -0.09 4.75
C ALA A 107 15.49 0.88 5.85
N ARG A 108 14.88 0.81 7.03
CA ARG A 108 15.25 1.58 8.22
C ARG A 108 16.70 1.35 8.61
N HIS A 109 17.11 0.08 8.76
CA HIS A 109 18.47 -0.26 9.18
C HIS A 109 19.53 -0.02 8.09
N ARG A 110 19.17 -0.06 6.80
CA ARG A 110 20.12 0.14 5.70
C ARG A 110 20.37 1.61 5.36
N PHE A 111 19.34 2.45 5.41
CA PHE A 111 19.45 3.84 4.95
C PHE A 111 18.55 4.82 5.70
N GLY A 112 18.05 4.45 6.88
CA GLY A 112 17.31 5.37 7.74
C GLY A 112 15.90 5.70 7.24
N ALA A 113 15.22 4.80 6.52
CA ALA A 113 13.83 4.99 6.14
C ALA A 113 12.92 5.25 7.37
N ARG A 114 12.02 6.23 7.26
CA ARG A 114 11.23 6.73 8.39
C ARG A 114 9.79 6.27 8.25
N ALA A 115 9.26 5.57 9.24
CA ALA A 115 7.85 5.20 9.26
C ALA A 115 7.02 6.45 9.54
N LEU A 116 5.95 6.66 8.77
CA LEU A 116 5.07 7.82 8.92
C LEU A 116 3.77 7.41 9.59
N VAL A 117 3.04 6.52 8.91
CA VAL A 117 1.76 6.01 9.36
C VAL A 117 1.62 4.53 9.06
N LYS A 118 0.71 3.86 9.76
CA LYS A 118 0.26 2.49 9.50
C LYS A 118 -1.27 2.46 9.52
N PRO A 119 -1.91 1.66 8.66
CA PRO A 119 -3.36 1.63 8.59
C PRO A 119 -3.99 0.92 9.78
N LEU A 120 -5.25 1.25 10.03
CA LEU A 120 -6.14 0.52 10.91
C LEU A 120 -6.91 -0.54 10.11
N ASN A 121 -7.08 -1.73 10.70
CA ASN A 121 -7.95 -2.75 10.13
C ASN A 121 -9.44 -2.41 10.38
N ALA A 122 -10.35 -3.22 9.87
CA ALA A 122 -11.79 -3.02 10.00
C ALA A 122 -12.30 -3.01 11.47
N GLN A 123 -11.48 -3.45 12.42
CA GLN A 123 -11.76 -3.42 13.85
C GLN A 123 -11.06 -2.26 14.56
N GLY A 124 -10.51 -1.29 13.83
CA GLY A 124 -9.79 -0.15 14.39
C GLY A 124 -8.44 -0.51 15.02
N LYS A 125 -7.84 -1.66 14.69
CA LYS A 125 -6.53 -2.08 15.21
C LYS A 125 -5.42 -1.89 14.17
N SER A 126 -4.26 -1.43 14.62
CA SER A 126 -3.06 -1.29 13.78
C SER A 126 -2.15 -2.53 13.81
N ALA A 127 -2.73 -3.72 14.02
CA ALA A 127 -2.00 -4.97 14.16
C ALA A 127 -2.71 -6.10 13.40
N TYR A 128 -1.94 -7.13 13.07
CA TYR A 128 -2.40 -8.30 12.33
C TYR A 128 -1.62 -9.54 12.74
N ARG A 129 -2.10 -10.72 12.32
CA ARG A 129 -1.43 -11.99 12.57
C ARG A 129 -1.12 -12.76 11.29
N CYS A 130 -0.09 -13.59 11.39
CA CYS A 130 0.23 -14.62 10.40
C CYS A 130 -0.50 -15.91 10.77
N ASN A 131 -1.16 -16.52 9.79
CA ASN A 131 -1.87 -17.78 9.95
C ASN A 131 -1.25 -18.87 9.09
N ILE A 132 -1.03 -20.03 9.69
CA ILE A 132 -0.78 -21.25 8.93
C ILE A 132 -2.13 -21.92 8.68
N ILE A 133 -2.46 -22.10 7.41
CA ILE A 133 -3.73 -22.65 6.94
C ILE A 133 -3.54 -24.05 6.39
N VAL A 134 -4.58 -24.86 6.54
CA VAL A 134 -4.75 -26.19 5.95
C VAL A 134 -6.19 -26.32 5.44
N ARG A 135 -6.48 -27.34 4.64
CA ARG A 135 -7.88 -27.71 4.36
C ARG A 135 -8.58 -28.14 5.64
N SER A 136 -9.89 -27.93 5.71
CA SER A 136 -10.70 -28.26 6.89
C SER A 136 -10.65 -29.75 7.23
N ASP A 137 -10.64 -30.61 6.20
CA ASP A 137 -10.51 -32.06 6.30
C ASP A 137 -9.07 -32.56 6.47
N SER A 138 -8.07 -31.66 6.50
CA SER A 138 -6.67 -32.05 6.67
C SER A 138 -6.41 -32.67 8.04
N PRO A 139 -5.65 -33.78 8.11
CA PRO A 139 -5.28 -34.43 9.37
C PRO A 139 -4.26 -33.62 10.20
N VAL A 140 -3.64 -32.58 9.65
CA VAL A 140 -2.58 -31.77 10.31
C VAL A 140 -3.16 -30.94 11.46
N ARG A 141 -2.93 -31.28 12.72
CA ARG A 141 -3.53 -30.55 13.87
C ARG A 141 -2.56 -29.57 14.53
N LYS A 142 -1.27 -29.69 14.31
CA LYS A 142 -0.22 -28.80 14.84
C LYS A 142 0.94 -28.67 13.85
N LEU A 143 1.80 -27.67 14.06
CA LEU A 143 2.93 -27.38 13.16
C LEU A 143 3.90 -28.56 13.01
N SER A 144 4.14 -29.35 14.07
CA SER A 144 5.02 -30.52 14.00
C SER A 144 4.54 -31.58 13.00
N ASP A 145 3.24 -31.65 12.73
CA ASP A 145 2.64 -32.61 11.80
C ASP A 145 2.98 -32.29 10.33
N LEU A 146 3.57 -31.12 10.07
CA LEU A 146 4.00 -30.70 8.74
C LEU A 146 5.35 -31.28 8.31
N LYS A 147 6.05 -32.01 9.20
CA LYS A 147 7.27 -32.74 8.83
C LYS A 147 6.96 -33.72 7.70
N GLY A 148 7.72 -33.65 6.61
CA GLY A 148 7.54 -34.45 5.41
C GLY A 148 6.36 -34.04 4.52
N ARG A 149 5.57 -33.02 4.89
CA ARG A 149 4.42 -32.55 4.11
C ARG A 149 4.76 -31.41 3.18
N SER A 150 3.83 -31.12 2.27
CA SER A 150 3.93 -30.02 1.31
C SER A 150 3.45 -28.68 1.90
N PHE A 151 4.24 -27.62 1.72
CA PHE A 151 3.94 -26.29 2.26
C PHE A 151 4.11 -25.17 1.21
N ALA A 152 3.09 -24.32 1.10
CA ALA A 152 3.12 -23.11 0.27
C ALA A 152 3.43 -21.86 1.11
N PHE A 153 4.60 -21.27 0.89
CA PHE A 153 4.94 -19.95 1.38
C PHE A 153 4.41 -18.87 0.41
N GLY A 154 4.19 -17.67 0.92
CA GLY A 154 3.97 -16.49 0.08
C GLY A 154 5.28 -15.94 -0.51
N ALA A 155 5.26 -14.68 -0.94
CA ALA A 155 6.43 -14.02 -1.52
C ALA A 155 7.66 -14.12 -0.60
N ARG A 156 8.84 -14.39 -1.16
CA ARG A 156 10.08 -14.67 -0.42
C ARG A 156 10.48 -13.59 0.59
N ARG A 157 10.18 -12.32 0.32
CA ARG A 157 10.48 -11.19 1.22
C ARG A 157 9.28 -10.75 2.06
N SER A 158 8.19 -11.51 2.05
CA SER A 158 7.01 -11.19 2.85
C SER A 158 7.25 -11.53 4.32
N THR A 159 6.85 -10.61 5.21
CA THR A 159 6.84 -10.84 6.66
C THR A 159 5.98 -12.04 7.01
N THR A 160 4.73 -12.06 6.58
CA THR A 160 3.75 -13.11 6.92
C THR A 160 3.64 -14.22 5.90
N GLY A 161 4.15 -14.01 4.69
CA GLY A 161 4.21 -15.07 3.68
C GLY A 161 5.43 -15.97 3.84
N SER A 162 6.52 -15.47 4.44
CA SER A 162 7.79 -16.19 4.49
C SER A 162 8.54 -16.09 5.83
N LEU A 163 8.85 -14.88 6.31
CA LEU A 163 9.73 -14.71 7.48
C LEU A 163 9.16 -15.34 8.75
N ILE A 164 7.98 -14.89 9.15
CA ILE A 164 7.31 -15.36 10.37
C ILE A 164 6.91 -16.85 10.26
N PRO A 165 6.33 -17.33 9.14
CA PRO A 165 6.07 -18.75 8.95
C PRO A 165 7.30 -19.65 9.10
N THR A 166 8.45 -19.26 8.54
CA THR A 166 9.69 -20.02 8.72
C THR A 166 10.06 -20.13 10.19
N ILE A 167 9.98 -19.04 10.94
CA ILE A 167 10.34 -19.00 12.36
C ILE A 167 9.39 -19.91 13.15
N MET A 168 8.08 -19.79 12.94
CA MET A 168 7.08 -20.65 13.59
C MET A 168 7.32 -22.14 13.32
N LEU A 169 7.64 -22.49 12.06
CA LEU A 169 7.94 -23.87 11.68
C LEU A 169 9.23 -24.37 12.34
N CYS A 170 10.28 -23.54 12.38
CA CYS A 170 11.54 -23.86 13.06
C CYS A 170 11.35 -24.08 14.56
N GLU A 171 10.62 -23.20 15.25
CA GLU A 171 10.29 -23.31 16.67
C GLU A 171 9.50 -24.59 16.97
N ALA A 172 8.68 -25.04 16.03
CA ALA A 172 7.98 -26.32 16.08
C ALA A 172 8.84 -27.54 15.66
N GLY A 173 10.14 -27.35 15.43
CA GLY A 173 11.08 -28.41 15.03
C GLY A 173 11.00 -28.83 13.56
N VAL A 174 10.20 -28.14 12.74
CA VAL A 174 10.01 -28.37 11.30
C VAL A 174 10.78 -27.33 10.51
N THR A 175 12.09 -27.49 10.42
CA THR A 175 12.90 -26.63 9.54
C THR A 175 12.48 -26.82 8.07
N PRO A 176 12.63 -25.81 7.19
CA PRO A 176 12.19 -25.90 5.80
C PRO A 176 12.76 -27.06 4.98
N ASP A 177 13.91 -27.61 5.36
CA ASP A 177 14.51 -28.83 4.80
C ASP A 177 13.80 -30.12 5.24
N LYS A 178 13.06 -30.08 6.35
CA LYS A 178 12.24 -31.19 6.85
C LYS A 178 10.85 -31.23 6.22
N LEU A 179 10.49 -30.28 5.36
CA LEU A 179 9.27 -30.30 4.57
C LEU A 179 9.48 -31.22 3.35
N GLY A 180 8.51 -32.06 3.00
CA GLY A 180 8.62 -32.96 1.85
C GLY A 180 8.60 -32.20 0.52
N ARG A 181 7.88 -31.07 0.48
CA ARG A 181 7.88 -30.16 -0.66
C ARG A 181 7.60 -28.74 -0.19
N ARG A 182 8.30 -27.74 -0.74
CA ARG A 182 8.01 -26.33 -0.45
C ARG A 182 8.12 -25.45 -1.68
N LYS A 183 7.30 -24.40 -1.74
CA LYS A 183 7.38 -23.37 -2.79
C LYS A 183 6.98 -22.01 -2.24
N ASN A 184 7.67 -20.96 -2.67
CA ASN A 184 7.21 -19.59 -2.52
C ASN A 184 6.33 -19.24 -3.71
N LEU A 185 5.06 -18.92 -3.44
CA LEU A 185 4.09 -18.41 -4.40
C LEU A 185 4.10 -16.88 -4.39
N ARG A 186 3.38 -16.25 -5.33
CA ARG A 186 3.48 -14.80 -5.54
C ARG A 186 2.83 -14.01 -4.42
N ASN A 187 1.70 -14.47 -3.89
CA ASN A 187 0.93 -13.75 -2.88
C ASN A 187 0.05 -14.67 -2.03
N HIS A 188 -0.58 -14.10 -1.00
CA HIS A 188 -1.42 -14.84 -0.06
C HIS A 188 -2.65 -15.49 -0.72
N GLU A 189 -3.24 -14.87 -1.74
CA GLU A 189 -4.39 -15.40 -2.48
C GLU A 189 -4.03 -16.65 -3.30
N GLU A 190 -2.82 -16.69 -3.87
CA GLU A 190 -2.29 -17.87 -4.55
C GLU A 190 -2.03 -19.01 -3.56
N VAL A 191 -1.50 -18.70 -2.37
CA VAL A 191 -1.30 -19.68 -1.28
C VAL A 191 -2.64 -20.27 -0.83
N ALA A 192 -3.63 -19.44 -0.50
CA ALA A 192 -4.93 -19.92 -0.05
C ALA A 192 -5.58 -20.85 -1.09
N ARG A 193 -5.57 -20.45 -2.37
CA ARG A 193 -6.12 -21.26 -3.46
C ARG A 193 -5.34 -22.55 -3.69
N ALA A 194 -4.02 -22.54 -3.56
CA ALA A 194 -3.21 -23.75 -3.72
C ALA A 194 -3.48 -24.78 -2.61
N VAL A 195 -3.72 -24.33 -1.38
CA VAL A 195 -4.12 -25.21 -0.26
C VAL A 195 -5.54 -25.74 -0.46
N LEU A 196 -6.49 -24.88 -0.81
CA LEU A 196 -7.87 -25.28 -1.11
C LEU A 196 -7.94 -26.36 -2.20
N LYS A 197 -7.15 -26.20 -3.26
CA LYS A 197 -7.08 -27.16 -4.38
C LYS A 197 -6.29 -28.43 -4.05
N GLY A 198 -5.72 -28.56 -2.85
CA GLY A 198 -4.87 -29.70 -2.47
C GLY A 198 -3.52 -29.77 -3.17
N VAL A 199 -3.08 -28.69 -3.85
CA VAL A 199 -1.76 -28.61 -4.50
C VAL A 199 -0.64 -28.56 -3.44
N PHE A 200 -0.96 -28.02 -2.27
CA PHE A 200 -0.13 -28.08 -1.06
C PHE A 200 -1.03 -28.41 0.14
N GLU A 201 -0.50 -29.13 1.12
CA GLU A 201 -1.25 -29.55 2.31
C GLU A 201 -1.43 -28.41 3.33
N ALA A 202 -0.50 -27.45 3.33
CA ALA A 202 -0.53 -26.28 4.19
C ALA A 202 0.06 -25.04 3.51
N GLY A 203 -0.20 -23.86 4.07
CA GLY A 203 0.43 -22.63 3.61
C GLY A 203 0.33 -21.48 4.59
N ALA A 204 1.07 -20.40 4.31
CA ALA A 204 1.13 -19.21 5.15
C ALA A 204 0.42 -18.00 4.55
N VAL A 205 -0.52 -17.42 5.29
CA VAL A 205 -1.31 -16.27 4.86
C VAL A 205 -1.47 -15.20 5.95
N LYS A 206 -1.79 -13.97 5.53
CA LYS A 206 -2.28 -12.92 6.44
C LYS A 206 -3.66 -13.32 6.98
N ASP A 207 -3.98 -12.90 8.20
CA ASP A 207 -5.26 -13.15 8.87
C ASP A 207 -6.50 -12.89 8.00
N VAL A 208 -6.60 -11.73 7.37
CA VAL A 208 -7.72 -11.36 6.50
C VAL A 208 -7.95 -12.34 5.34
N VAL A 209 -6.88 -12.96 4.84
CA VAL A 209 -6.97 -13.97 3.78
C VAL A 209 -7.43 -15.30 4.36
N ALA A 210 -6.94 -15.69 5.54
CA ALA A 210 -7.44 -16.89 6.22
C ALA A 210 -8.95 -16.78 6.50
N TRP A 211 -9.42 -15.62 6.97
CA TRP A 211 -10.83 -15.38 7.25
C TRP A 211 -11.68 -15.42 5.98
N LYS A 212 -11.24 -14.74 4.91
CA LYS A 212 -11.94 -14.72 3.61
C LYS A 212 -12.22 -16.12 3.05
N TYR A 213 -11.32 -17.08 3.25
CA TYR A 213 -11.42 -18.42 2.70
C TYR A 213 -11.84 -19.48 3.73
N LYS A 214 -12.14 -19.09 4.98
CA LYS A 214 -12.52 -20.01 6.05
C LYS A 214 -13.75 -20.83 5.65
N ASP A 215 -14.81 -20.15 5.21
CA ASP A 215 -16.08 -20.80 4.85
C ASP A 215 -16.00 -21.51 3.49
N GLN A 216 -14.88 -21.40 2.78
CA GLN A 216 -14.61 -22.14 1.54
C GLN A 216 -13.82 -23.43 1.78
N GLY A 217 -13.62 -23.82 3.04
CA GLY A 217 -12.98 -25.07 3.41
C GLY A 217 -11.54 -24.95 3.89
N LEU A 218 -11.06 -23.74 4.23
CA LEU A 218 -9.80 -23.59 4.97
C LEU A 218 -10.02 -23.50 6.48
N ARG A 219 -9.05 -24.01 7.23
CA ARG A 219 -8.94 -23.73 8.67
C ARG A 219 -7.51 -23.34 9.04
N VAL A 220 -7.40 -22.62 10.14
CA VAL A 220 -6.11 -22.22 10.72
C VAL A 220 -5.62 -23.33 11.66
N VAL A 221 -4.34 -23.66 11.58
CA VAL A 221 -3.68 -24.65 12.46
C VAL A 221 -2.67 -24.00 13.42
N ALA A 222 -2.19 -22.80 13.09
CA ALA A 222 -1.35 -22.01 13.98
C ALA A 222 -1.48 -20.52 13.65
N VAL A 223 -1.26 -19.69 14.68
CA VAL A 223 -1.36 -18.23 14.62
C VAL A 223 -0.09 -17.66 15.24
N SER A 224 0.50 -16.63 14.64
CA SER A 224 1.65 -15.92 15.23
C SER A 224 1.24 -15.02 16.38
N GLU A 225 2.25 -14.46 17.05
CA GLU A 225 2.09 -13.22 17.82
C GLU A 225 1.57 -12.08 16.92
N GLU A 226 1.06 -11.03 17.55
CA GLU A 226 0.62 -9.83 16.84
C GLU A 226 1.81 -9.08 16.24
N LEU A 227 1.63 -8.65 15.00
CA LEU A 227 2.61 -7.89 14.24
C LEU A 227 2.02 -6.50 13.95
N PRO A 228 2.83 -5.42 14.03
CA PRO A 228 2.37 -4.10 13.65
C PRO A 228 2.06 -4.06 12.15
N ASN A 229 0.93 -3.46 11.78
CA ASN A 229 0.53 -3.31 10.37
C ASN A 229 1.63 -2.65 9.55
N ALA A 230 1.72 -3.05 8.28
CA ALA A 230 2.69 -2.52 7.32
C ALA A 230 2.69 -0.97 7.28
N PRO A 231 3.84 -0.29 7.40
CA PRO A 231 3.89 1.17 7.41
C PRO A 231 4.01 1.75 5.99
N ILE A 232 3.49 2.96 5.82
CA ILE A 232 3.92 3.89 4.77
C ILE A 232 5.17 4.59 5.30
N ALA A 233 6.25 4.54 4.53
CA ALA A 233 7.56 5.01 4.95
C ALA A 233 8.14 6.03 3.96
N ALA A 234 8.79 7.06 4.50
CA ALA A 234 9.55 8.04 3.74
C ALA A 234 10.97 7.55 3.45
N GLY A 235 11.43 7.82 2.22
CA GLY A 235 12.83 7.74 1.85
C GLY A 235 13.61 8.98 2.30
N PRO A 236 14.94 8.98 2.11
CA PRO A 236 15.79 10.12 2.47
C PRO A 236 15.56 11.36 1.59
N SER A 237 14.92 11.21 0.41
CA SER A 237 14.67 12.31 -0.54
C SER A 237 13.43 13.14 -0.23
N LEU A 238 12.55 12.69 0.68
CA LEU A 238 11.30 13.37 1.00
C LEU A 238 11.56 14.60 1.89
N SER A 239 11.07 15.77 1.48
CA SER A 239 11.16 16.98 2.31
C SER A 239 10.26 16.91 3.53
N MET A 240 10.64 17.62 4.60
CA MET A 240 9.85 17.68 5.84
C MET A 240 8.43 18.23 5.61
N ASP A 241 8.27 19.19 4.70
CA ASP A 241 6.95 19.76 4.40
C ASP A 241 6.06 18.76 3.66
N ALA A 242 6.61 18.02 2.70
CA ALA A 242 5.88 16.97 1.99
C ALA A 242 5.48 15.84 2.93
N GLU A 243 6.37 15.47 3.86
CA GLU A 243 6.08 14.50 4.89
C GLU A 243 4.95 14.93 5.82
N LYS A 244 5.01 16.16 6.34
CA LYS A 244 3.98 16.70 7.22
C LYS A 244 2.62 16.75 6.51
N ALA A 245 2.60 17.22 5.26
CA ALA A 245 1.38 17.28 4.45
C ALA A 245 0.79 15.88 4.20
N LEU A 246 1.61 14.92 3.79
CA LEU A 246 1.20 13.53 3.58
C LEU A 246 0.67 12.90 4.88
N THR A 247 1.43 13.01 5.96
CA THR A 247 1.09 12.41 7.26
C THR A 247 -0.21 13.00 7.80
N GLY A 248 -0.36 14.32 7.76
CA GLY A 248 -1.59 15.00 8.16
C GLY A 248 -2.80 14.57 7.34
N ALA A 249 -2.66 14.49 6.01
CA ALA A 249 -3.74 14.05 5.13
C ALA A 249 -4.17 12.61 5.43
N LEU A 250 -3.24 11.68 5.65
CA LEU A 250 -3.56 10.28 5.97
C LEU A 250 -4.19 10.12 7.36
N LEU A 251 -3.70 10.85 8.36
CA LEU A 251 -4.27 10.82 9.72
C LEU A 251 -5.66 11.46 9.79
N SER A 252 -6.05 12.26 8.81
CA SER A 252 -7.39 12.87 8.76
C SER A 252 -8.49 11.95 8.22
N ILE A 253 -8.10 10.82 7.59
CA ILE A 253 -9.03 9.79 7.09
C ILE A 253 -9.71 9.11 8.28
N ASP A 254 -11.03 9.13 8.29
CA ASP A 254 -11.84 8.63 9.40
C ASP A 254 -13.20 8.14 8.88
N GLU A 255 -13.40 6.81 8.85
CA GLU A 255 -14.64 6.19 8.37
C GLU A 255 -15.86 6.48 9.25
N THR A 256 -15.68 7.02 10.45
CA THR A 256 -16.80 7.39 11.32
C THR A 256 -17.45 8.72 10.94
N LYS A 257 -16.76 9.54 10.14
CA LYS A 257 -17.29 10.80 9.62
C LYS A 257 -18.29 10.55 8.48
N GLU A 258 -19.12 11.55 8.20
CA GLU A 258 -20.03 11.53 7.06
C GLU A 258 -19.28 11.23 5.74
N ARG A 259 -19.94 10.52 4.82
CA ARG A 259 -19.37 10.07 3.52
C ARG A 259 -18.84 11.18 2.58
N GLY A 260 -19.03 12.45 2.91
CA GLY A 260 -18.39 13.57 2.17
C GLY A 260 -17.16 14.14 2.88
N ARG A 261 -16.85 13.63 4.07
CA ARG A 261 -15.87 14.14 5.03
C ARG A 261 -14.98 13.05 5.60
N SER A 262 -15.26 11.77 5.33
CA SER A 262 -14.45 10.65 5.81
C SER A 262 -13.12 10.52 5.08
N GLY A 263 -13.04 10.95 3.82
CA GLY A 263 -11.83 10.80 3.02
C GLY A 263 -11.50 9.34 2.70
N SER A 264 -12.38 8.41 3.07
CA SER A 264 -12.26 6.98 2.86
C SER A 264 -12.96 6.51 1.57
N GLU A 265 -13.62 7.42 0.86
CA GLU A 265 -14.45 7.07 -0.30
C GLU A 265 -13.58 6.51 -1.44
N GLY A 266 -13.90 5.29 -1.87
CA GLY A 266 -13.13 4.59 -2.91
C GLY A 266 -11.81 3.98 -2.43
N LEU A 267 -11.43 4.17 -1.16
CA LEU A 267 -10.24 3.53 -0.60
C LEU A 267 -10.47 2.03 -0.39
N GLY A 268 -9.43 1.24 -0.65
CA GLY A 268 -9.46 -0.20 -0.46
C GLY A 268 -9.56 -0.63 1.03
N PRO A 269 -10.05 -1.85 1.31
CA PRO A 269 -10.33 -2.34 2.67
C PRO A 269 -9.16 -2.28 3.67
N GLU A 270 -7.90 -2.34 3.21
CA GLU A 270 -6.72 -2.24 4.09
C GLU A 270 -6.43 -0.81 4.54
N ILE A 271 -6.91 0.22 3.83
CA ILE A 271 -6.55 1.63 4.08
C ILE A 271 -7.75 2.52 4.38
N ARG A 272 -8.97 2.07 4.05
CA ARG A 272 -10.19 2.84 4.25
C ARG A 272 -10.46 3.13 5.72
N GLY A 273 -10.09 2.21 6.63
CA GLY A 273 -10.26 2.31 8.09
C GLY A 273 -9.44 3.43 8.77
N GLY A 274 -8.69 4.22 8.00
CA GLY A 274 -7.85 5.29 8.51
C GLY A 274 -6.47 4.82 8.93
N PHE A 275 -5.71 5.75 9.50
CA PHE A 275 -4.30 5.59 9.82
C PHE A 275 -3.98 6.07 11.23
N VAL A 276 -2.93 5.49 11.80
CA VAL A 276 -2.28 6.00 13.03
C VAL A 276 -0.80 6.22 12.76
N THR A 277 -0.17 7.06 13.57
CA THR A 277 1.28 7.27 13.52
C THR A 277 2.00 5.93 13.69
N ALA A 278 3.04 5.72 12.89
CA ALA A 278 3.90 4.56 12.99
C ALA A 278 5.27 4.96 13.54
N HIS A 279 5.77 4.19 14.50
CA HIS A 279 7.10 4.38 15.05
C HIS A 279 8.03 3.31 14.50
N GLY A 280 9.22 3.71 14.03
CA GLY A 280 10.10 2.77 13.31
C GLY A 280 10.66 1.67 14.23
N GLU A 281 10.79 1.96 15.52
CA GLU A 281 11.23 1.08 16.59
C GLU A 281 10.33 -0.16 16.72
N GLU A 282 9.04 -0.02 16.39
CA GLU A 282 8.07 -1.12 16.39
C GLU A 282 8.48 -2.26 15.45
N TYR A 283 9.35 -2.01 14.46
CA TYR A 283 9.76 -2.98 13.45
C TYR A 283 11.18 -3.50 13.65
N ASP A 284 11.94 -2.98 14.63
CA ASP A 284 13.34 -3.37 14.84
C ASP A 284 13.49 -4.85 15.23
N PHE A 285 12.46 -5.42 15.89
CA PHE A 285 12.44 -6.86 16.18
C PHE A 285 12.40 -7.72 14.91
N LEU A 286 11.79 -7.23 13.82
CA LEU A 286 11.80 -7.92 12.53
C LEU A 286 13.19 -7.90 11.92
N TYR A 287 13.94 -6.81 12.08
CA TYR A 287 15.33 -6.76 11.63
C TYR A 287 16.20 -7.77 12.41
N ARG A 288 16.04 -7.84 13.74
CA ARG A 288 16.72 -8.87 14.56
C ARG A 288 16.36 -10.29 14.11
N LYS A 289 15.07 -10.56 13.85
CA LYS A 289 14.63 -11.85 13.31
C LYS A 289 15.25 -12.12 11.94
N ILE A 290 15.31 -11.14 11.05
CA ILE A 290 15.98 -11.24 9.76
C ILE A 290 17.45 -11.62 9.93
N THR A 291 18.23 -10.89 10.73
CA THR A 291 19.67 -11.12 10.85
C THR A 291 19.99 -12.42 11.59
N SER A 292 19.14 -12.84 12.51
CA SER A 292 19.27 -14.11 13.24
C SER A 292 19.16 -15.38 12.37
N ILE A 293 18.67 -15.26 11.12
CA ILE A 293 18.51 -16.39 10.19
C ILE A 293 19.85 -16.94 9.69
N THR A 294 20.92 -16.14 9.71
CA THR A 294 22.25 -16.56 9.22
C THR A 294 23.32 -16.38 10.27
N GLY A 295 23.74 -17.49 10.89
CA GLY A 295 25.06 -17.63 11.51
C GLY A 295 25.21 -17.11 12.95
N ALA A 296 25.71 -17.99 13.81
CA ALA A 296 26.39 -17.79 15.10
C ALA A 296 25.71 -17.01 16.25
N GLY A 297 24.62 -16.27 16.05
CA GLY A 297 23.94 -15.54 17.14
C GLY A 297 22.41 -15.59 17.14
N GLY A 298 21.81 -16.34 16.20
CA GLY A 298 20.36 -16.58 16.17
C GLY A 298 19.92 -17.72 17.07
N CYS A 299 18.62 -18.08 17.03
CA CYS A 299 17.95 -19.07 17.90
C CYS A 299 18.53 -20.51 17.97
N GLY A 300 19.76 -20.75 17.48
CA GLY A 300 20.43 -22.06 17.45
C GLY A 300 19.92 -23.00 16.36
N ILE A 301 18.75 -22.71 15.81
CA ILE A 301 18.09 -23.50 14.77
C ILE A 301 18.57 -22.95 13.42
N ARG A 302 19.46 -23.67 12.73
CA ARG A 302 19.92 -23.31 11.36
C ARG A 302 18.75 -23.39 10.37
N CYS A 303 17.87 -22.38 10.38
CA CYS A 303 16.60 -22.41 9.65
C CYS A 303 16.76 -22.34 8.13
N HIS A 304 17.86 -21.79 7.60
CA HIS A 304 18.13 -21.68 6.17
C HIS A 304 19.62 -21.79 5.85
N SER A 305 19.96 -22.35 4.67
CA SER A 305 21.33 -22.33 4.12
C SER A 305 21.76 -20.94 3.61
N SER A 306 20.81 -20.03 3.40
CA SER A 306 21.10 -18.61 3.11
C SER A 306 19.93 -17.70 3.48
N ASN A 307 20.24 -16.49 3.98
CA ASN A 307 19.23 -15.50 4.32
C ASN A 307 18.69 -14.87 3.04
N PRO A 308 17.40 -15.07 2.70
CA PRO A 308 16.87 -14.38 1.55
C PRO A 308 17.06 -12.89 1.78
N PHE A 309 16.73 -12.29 2.94
CA PHE A 309 16.66 -10.81 3.21
C PHE A 309 17.95 -10.04 3.06
N LEU A 310 19.09 -10.73 3.06
CA LEU A 310 20.40 -10.09 2.93
C LEU A 310 21.06 -10.32 1.57
N LYS A 311 20.50 -11.19 0.73
CA LYS A 311 20.86 -11.34 -0.69
C LYS A 311 20.00 -10.41 -1.56
#